data_AF-A0A2E3N795-F1
#
_entry.id   AF-A0A2E3N795-F1
#
_cell.length_a   1.000
_cell.length_b   1.000
_cell.length_c   1.000
_cell.angle_alpha   90.00
_cell.angle_beta   90.00
_cell.angle_gamma   90.00
#
_symmetry.space_group_name_H-M   'P 1'
#
loop_
_entity.id
_entity.type
_entity.pdbx_description
1 polymer ?
#
loop_
_entity_poly.entity_id
_entity_poly.type
_entity_poly.pdbx_seq_one_letter_code
_entity_poly.pdbx_strand_id
1 'polypeptide(L)'
;MMVAMTDSFTEVTNTGYGSRIKGAIVGGLVGIICIPLSFILLWMNEENSARSHAGLSELSRLAVTVPADKVDAGNEGKPVHLTGKAVTEEVLKDELFQVSATALRLITRVSMFQWREEATTETKTTAGGGEKTVTTYEYKKDWSSYPIDSSSFSYPEGHENPPMPYQSAELLTEKA
;
A
#
# COMPACT_ATOMS: atom_id res chain seq x y z
N MET A 1 -11.98 19.74 -28.20
CA MET A 1 -10.68 19.68 -27.51
C MET A 1 -10.81 20.53 -26.26
N MET A 2 -11.08 19.88 -25.11
CA MET A 2 -11.42 20.55 -23.87
C MET A 2 -10.15 20.61 -23.02
N VAL A 3 -9.53 21.78 -22.95
CA VAL A 3 -8.48 22.05 -21.97
C VAL A 3 -9.20 22.07 -20.62
N ALA A 4 -9.12 20.99 -19.85
CA ALA A 4 -9.44 21.06 -18.44
C ALA A 4 -8.44 22.07 -17.85
N MET A 5 -8.91 23.23 -17.39
CA MET A 5 -8.08 24.10 -16.58
C MET A 5 -7.87 23.36 -15.26
N THR A 6 -6.77 22.61 -15.16
CA THR A 6 -6.27 22.11 -13.88
C THR A 6 -5.88 23.34 -13.07
N ASP A 7 -6.50 23.53 -11.90
CA ASP A 7 -6.06 24.57 -11.00
C ASP A 7 -4.62 24.23 -10.59
N SER A 8 -3.69 25.15 -10.88
CA SER A 8 -2.27 24.89 -10.72
C SER A 8 -1.58 26.08 -10.11
N PHE A 9 -0.75 25.80 -9.11
CA PHE A 9 -0.03 26.81 -8.34
C PHE A 9 1.46 26.49 -8.38
N THR A 10 2.29 27.52 -8.39
CA THR A 10 3.75 27.36 -8.45
C THR A 10 4.41 28.08 -7.28
N GLU A 11 5.16 27.31 -6.50
CA GLU A 11 6.03 27.83 -5.45
C GLU A 11 7.50 27.77 -5.88
N VAL A 12 8.24 28.83 -5.56
CA VAL A 12 9.66 28.94 -5.92
C VAL A 12 10.49 29.12 -4.65
N THR A 13 11.31 28.13 -4.36
CA THR A 13 12.25 28.15 -3.23
C THR A 13 13.68 28.31 -3.73
N ASN A 14 14.47 29.16 -3.08
CA ASN A 14 15.88 29.35 -3.40
C ASN A 14 16.75 28.81 -2.26
N THR A 15 17.62 27.85 -2.57
CA THR A 15 18.55 27.26 -1.62
C THR A 15 19.96 27.76 -1.90
N GLY A 16 20.59 28.36 -0.89
CA GLY A 16 21.96 28.85 -0.99
C GLY A 16 23.01 27.74 -1.07
N TYR A 17 24.13 28.03 -1.74
CA TYR A 17 25.25 27.09 -1.96
C TYR A 17 25.77 26.41 -0.68
N GLY A 18 25.95 27.16 0.42
CA GLY A 18 26.42 26.61 1.69
C GLY A 18 25.44 25.62 2.34
N SER A 19 24.13 25.86 2.21
CA SER A 19 23.09 24.95 2.68
C SER A 19 23.09 23.64 1.88
N ARG A 20 23.24 23.73 0.55
CA ARG A 20 23.37 22.55 -0.34
C ARG A 20 24.56 21.68 0.05
N ILE A 21 25.73 22.28 0.29
CA ILE A 21 26.93 21.54 0.69
C ILE A 21 26.78 20.89 2.05
N LYS A 22 26.25 21.62 3.05
CA LYS A 22 26.01 21.06 4.38
C LYS A 22 25.05 19.85 4.30
N GLY A 23 23.97 19.98 3.52
CA GLY A 23 23.03 18.88 3.26
C GLY A 23 23.71 17.67 2.61
N ALA A 24 24.55 17.89 1.60
CA ALA A 24 25.28 16.82 0.93
C ALA A 24 26.27 16.08 1.86
N ILE A 25 27.00 16.80 2.72
CA ILE A 25 27.93 16.19 3.68
C ILE A 25 27.18 15.33 4.72
N VAL A 26 26.09 15.86 5.28
CA VAL A 26 25.26 15.11 6.23
C VAL A 26 24.63 13.89 5.55
N GLY A 27 24.10 14.07 4.34
CA GLY A 27 23.54 12.97 3.53
C GLY A 27 24.57 11.87 3.25
N GLY A 28 25.83 12.24 2.97
CA GLY A 28 26.93 11.29 2.79
C GLY A 28 27.22 10.46 4.04
N LEU A 29 27.26 11.09 5.22
CA LEU A 29 27.45 10.38 6.50
C LEU A 29 26.30 9.41 6.81
N VAL A 30 25.06 9.83 6.56
CA VAL A 30 23.89 8.96 6.68
C VAL A 30 23.99 7.80 5.70
N GLY A 31 24.39 8.06 4.45
CA GLY A 31 24.62 7.03 3.44
C GLY A 31 25.62 5.95 3.88
N ILE A 32 26.73 6.34 4.51
CA ILE A 32 27.73 5.41 5.06
C ILE A 32 27.13 4.47 6.12
N ILE A 33 26.15 4.93 6.90
CA ILE A 33 25.44 4.12 7.90
C ILE A 33 24.36 3.24 7.24
N CYS A 34 23.64 3.78 6.25
CA CYS A 34 22.59 3.07 5.54
C CYS A 34 23.12 1.88 4.74
N ILE A 35 24.33 1.95 4.19
CA ILE A 35 24.94 0.84 3.42
C ILE A 35 25.05 -0.45 4.26
N PRO A 36 25.77 -0.51 5.40
CA PRO A 36 25.86 -1.73 6.20
C PRO A 36 24.49 -2.15 6.75
N LEU A 37 23.62 -1.21 7.11
CA LEU A 37 22.27 -1.53 7.56
C LEU A 37 21.44 -2.21 6.46
N SER A 38 21.59 -1.77 5.21
CA SER A 38 20.90 -2.39 4.07
C SER A 38 21.32 -3.84 3.86
N PHE A 39 22.61 -4.16 4.02
CA PHE A 39 23.08 -5.55 3.95
C PHE A 39 22.49 -6.42 5.05
N ILE A 40 22.39 -5.90 6.29
CA ILE A 40 21.76 -6.62 7.40
C ILE A 40 20.28 -6.89 7.10
N LEU A 41 19.54 -5.86 6.64
CA LEU A 41 18.13 -6.00 6.28
C LEU A 41 17.91 -7.00 5.13
N LEU A 42 18.74 -6.92 4.09
CA LEU A 42 18.69 -7.86 2.97
C LEU A 42 18.99 -9.29 3.41
N TRP A 43 20.02 -9.49 4.26
CA TRP A 43 20.33 -10.79 4.81
C TRP A 43 19.16 -11.35 5.61
N MET A 44 18.58 -10.58 6.54
CA MET A 44 17.45 -11.03 7.35
C MET A 44 16.24 -11.42 6.47
N ASN A 45 16.00 -10.66 5.41
CA ASN A 45 14.93 -10.94 4.45
C ASN A 45 15.20 -12.21 3.63
N GLU A 46 16.42 -12.37 3.12
CA GLU A 46 16.82 -13.53 2.33
C GLU A 46 16.82 -14.81 3.17
N GLU A 47 17.34 -14.75 4.40
CA GLU A 47 17.41 -15.90 5.29
C GLU A 47 16.01 -16.38 5.70
N ASN A 48 15.08 -15.45 5.96
CA ASN A 48 13.68 -15.78 6.22
C ASN A 48 13.00 -16.42 4.99
N SER A 49 13.24 -15.87 3.80
CA SER A 49 12.73 -16.40 2.53
C SER A 49 13.26 -17.82 2.27
N ALA A 50 14.58 -18.01 2.42
CA ALA A 50 15.26 -19.27 2.21
C ALA A 50 14.79 -20.35 3.20
N ARG A 51 14.68 -20.02 4.49
CA ARG A 51 14.12 -20.93 5.50
C ARG A 51 12.68 -21.34 5.18
N SER A 52 11.85 -20.38 4.79
CA SER A 52 10.46 -20.64 4.43
C SER A 52 10.35 -21.54 3.20
N HIS A 53 11.17 -21.30 2.17
CA HIS A 53 11.20 -22.14 0.97
C HIS A 53 11.70 -23.55 1.28
N ALA A 54 12.79 -23.70 2.04
CA ALA A 54 13.29 -25.00 2.46
C ALA A 54 12.24 -25.78 3.26
N GLY A 55 11.62 -25.13 4.26
CA GLY A 55 10.57 -25.74 5.09
C GLY A 55 9.34 -26.14 4.29
N LEU A 56 8.85 -25.29 3.39
CA LEU A 56 7.72 -25.62 2.50
C LEU A 56 8.06 -26.74 1.51
N SER A 57 9.30 -26.76 0.98
CA SER A 57 9.75 -27.84 0.09
C SER A 57 9.80 -29.19 0.82
N GLU A 58 10.31 -29.21 2.05
CA GLU A 58 10.33 -30.40 2.89
C GLU A 58 8.92 -30.85 3.25
N LEU A 59 8.05 -29.92 3.68
CA LEU A 59 6.63 -30.15 3.92
C LEU A 59 5.95 -30.75 2.69
N SER A 60 6.15 -30.18 1.51
CA SER A 60 5.54 -30.67 0.27
C SER A 60 6.01 -32.08 -0.10
N ARG A 61 7.28 -32.42 0.17
CA ARG A 61 7.84 -33.75 -0.08
C ARG A 61 7.29 -34.80 0.88
N LEU A 62 7.05 -34.41 2.13
CA LEU A 62 6.53 -35.29 3.18
C LEU A 62 4.99 -35.37 3.16
N ALA A 63 4.32 -34.40 2.53
CA ALA A 63 2.87 -34.29 2.54
C ALA A 63 2.19 -35.49 1.86
N VAL A 64 1.25 -36.10 2.57
CA VAL A 64 0.39 -37.15 2.02
C VAL A 64 -0.90 -36.53 1.51
N THR A 65 -1.25 -36.79 0.26
CA THR A 65 -2.55 -36.36 -0.26
C THR A 65 -3.64 -37.28 0.27
N VAL A 66 -4.62 -36.71 0.98
CA VAL A 66 -5.71 -37.45 1.62
C VAL A 66 -7.06 -36.96 1.11
N PRO A 67 -8.09 -37.81 1.11
CA PRO A 67 -9.45 -37.36 0.78
C PRO A 67 -10.01 -36.48 1.92
N ALA A 68 -10.80 -35.48 1.57
CA ALA A 68 -11.29 -34.46 2.51
C ALA A 68 -12.48 -34.93 3.38
N ASP A 69 -13.11 -36.05 3.04
CA ASP A 69 -14.35 -36.56 3.63
C ASP A 69 -14.11 -37.54 4.79
N LYS A 70 -12.86 -37.95 5.04
CA LYS A 70 -12.52 -38.93 6.07
C LYS A 70 -11.21 -38.60 6.78
N VAL A 71 -11.23 -38.71 8.10
CA VAL A 71 -10.02 -38.70 8.93
C VAL A 71 -9.45 -40.12 9.00
N ASP A 72 -8.17 -40.25 8.65
CA ASP A 72 -7.41 -41.50 8.75
C ASP A 72 -6.33 -41.39 9.83
N ALA A 73 -6.51 -42.11 10.94
CA ALA A 73 -5.57 -42.14 12.06
C ALA A 73 -4.17 -42.64 11.66
N GLY A 74 -4.02 -43.33 10.52
CA GLY A 74 -2.71 -43.73 9.97
C GLY A 74 -1.84 -42.57 9.49
N ASN A 75 -2.38 -41.36 9.38
CA ASN A 75 -1.68 -40.15 8.97
C ASN A 75 -1.37 -39.19 10.13
N GLU A 76 -1.66 -39.58 11.37
CA GLU A 76 -1.33 -38.79 12.55
C GLU A 76 0.17 -38.42 12.60
N GLY A 77 0.46 -37.14 12.89
CA GLY A 77 1.82 -36.59 12.92
C GLY A 77 2.48 -36.37 11.56
N LYS A 78 1.80 -36.64 10.44
CA LYS A 78 2.30 -36.35 9.09
C LYS A 78 1.66 -35.07 8.55
N PRO A 79 2.38 -34.28 7.74
CA PRO A 79 1.74 -33.23 6.96
C PRO A 79 0.79 -33.86 5.94
N VAL A 80 -0.40 -33.30 5.82
CA VAL A 80 -1.42 -33.75 4.88
C VAL A 80 -1.80 -32.63 3.93
N HIS A 81 -2.09 -33.00 2.68
CA HIS A 81 -2.63 -32.12 1.67
C HIS A 81 -4.01 -32.65 1.25
N LEU A 82 -5.01 -31.80 1.19
CA LEU A 82 -6.33 -32.16 0.72
C LEU A 82 -6.89 -31.04 -0.14
N THR A 83 -7.73 -31.40 -1.10
CA THR A 83 -8.49 -30.45 -1.90
C THR A 83 -9.95 -30.84 -1.81
N GLY A 84 -10.80 -29.84 -1.56
CA GLY A 84 -12.23 -30.02 -1.44
C GLY A 84 -12.96 -28.74 -1.82
N LYS A 85 -14.25 -28.87 -2.12
CA LYS A 85 -15.11 -27.71 -2.32
C LYS A 85 -15.45 -27.13 -0.94
N ALA A 86 -14.95 -25.94 -0.63
CA ALA A 86 -15.39 -25.19 0.55
C ALA A 86 -16.82 -24.70 0.33
N VAL A 87 -17.71 -25.02 1.26
CA VAL A 87 -19.14 -24.68 1.18
C VAL A 87 -19.59 -24.17 2.53
N THR A 88 -20.48 -23.19 2.53
CA THR A 88 -21.13 -22.70 3.75
C THR A 88 -22.61 -22.52 3.49
N GLU A 89 -23.41 -22.70 4.53
CA GLU A 89 -24.83 -22.34 4.55
C GLU A 89 -25.03 -20.95 5.18
N GLU A 90 -23.96 -20.34 5.69
CA GLU A 90 -23.98 -19.01 6.32
C GLU A 90 -24.29 -17.92 5.29
N VAL A 91 -25.21 -17.03 5.66
CA VAL A 91 -25.56 -15.85 4.86
C VAL A 91 -24.84 -14.64 5.45
N LEU A 92 -23.82 -14.14 4.75
CA LEU A 92 -23.14 -12.91 5.12
C LEU A 92 -23.99 -11.72 4.67
N LYS A 93 -24.16 -10.73 5.55
CA LYS A 93 -24.95 -9.53 5.29
C LYS A 93 -24.17 -8.27 5.61
N ASP A 94 -24.06 -7.38 4.63
CA ASP A 94 -23.63 -6.01 4.81
C ASP A 94 -24.83 -5.17 5.28
N GLU A 95 -24.85 -4.81 6.56
CA GLU A 95 -25.93 -4.02 7.16
C GLU A 95 -25.97 -2.56 6.68
N LEU A 96 -24.87 -2.05 6.13
CA LEU A 96 -24.81 -0.67 5.66
C LEU A 96 -25.45 -0.54 4.28
N PHE A 97 -25.15 -1.49 3.38
CA PHE A 97 -25.64 -1.49 2.00
C PHE A 97 -26.82 -2.43 1.76
N GLN A 98 -27.25 -3.16 2.80
CA GLN A 98 -28.36 -4.14 2.76
C GLN A 98 -28.17 -5.21 1.67
N VAL A 99 -26.91 -5.62 1.45
CA VAL A 99 -26.54 -6.70 0.52
C VAL A 99 -26.28 -7.98 1.32
N SER A 100 -26.82 -9.10 0.87
CA SER A 100 -26.60 -10.40 1.52
C SER A 100 -26.33 -11.50 0.50
N ALA A 101 -25.46 -12.44 0.84
CA ALA A 101 -25.17 -13.61 0.02
C ALA A 101 -24.75 -14.80 0.87
N THR A 102 -25.14 -16.01 0.46
CA THR A 102 -24.53 -17.25 0.97
C THR A 102 -23.14 -17.39 0.37
N ALA A 103 -22.11 -17.07 1.16
CA ALA A 103 -20.73 -16.99 0.68
C ALA A 103 -19.73 -17.19 1.82
N LEU A 104 -18.55 -17.71 1.50
CA LEU A 104 -17.45 -17.84 2.47
C LEU A 104 -16.87 -16.47 2.88
N ARG A 105 -16.99 -15.48 1.99
CA ARG A 105 -16.42 -14.14 2.15
C ARG A 105 -17.28 -13.13 1.39
N LEU A 106 -17.60 -12.02 2.03
CA LEU A 106 -18.25 -10.85 1.43
C LEU A 106 -17.32 -9.64 1.60
N ILE A 107 -16.96 -9.00 0.48
CA ILE A 107 -16.04 -7.84 0.47
C ILE A 107 -16.79 -6.64 -0.10
N THR A 108 -16.91 -5.60 0.70
CA THR A 108 -17.47 -4.31 0.29
C THR A 108 -16.32 -3.36 0.01
N ARG A 109 -16.18 -2.91 -1.25
CA ARG A 109 -15.16 -1.94 -1.67
C ARG A 109 -15.81 -0.58 -1.87
N VAL A 110 -15.39 0.39 -1.08
CA VAL A 110 -15.84 1.78 -1.17
C VAL A 110 -14.72 2.66 -1.71
N SER A 111 -15.05 3.52 -2.66
CA SER A 111 -14.19 4.58 -3.15
C SER A 111 -14.95 5.90 -3.19
N MET A 112 -14.26 7.01 -2.92
CA MET A 112 -14.80 8.36 -3.00
C MET A 112 -14.09 9.14 -4.10
N PHE A 113 -14.87 9.78 -4.97
CA PHE A 113 -14.36 10.71 -5.97
C PHE A 113 -14.13 12.06 -5.31
N GLN A 114 -12.87 12.41 -5.10
CA GLN A 114 -12.44 13.51 -4.24
C GLN A 114 -11.21 14.19 -4.82
N TRP A 115 -10.89 15.41 -4.37
CA TRP A 115 -9.70 16.13 -4.77
C TRP A 115 -8.42 15.41 -4.34
N ARG A 116 -7.42 15.46 -5.20
CA ARG A 116 -6.05 15.01 -5.00
C ARG A 116 -5.11 16.12 -5.46
N GLU A 117 -4.14 16.44 -4.61
CA GLU A 117 -2.99 17.26 -4.96
C GLU A 117 -1.88 16.38 -5.55
N GLU A 118 -1.32 16.81 -6.68
CA GLU A 118 -0.12 16.25 -7.28
C GLU A 118 0.97 17.31 -7.32
N ALA A 119 2.09 17.05 -6.64
CA ALA A 119 3.22 17.96 -6.58
C ALA A 119 4.35 17.48 -7.51
N THR A 120 4.72 18.33 -8.47
CA THR A 120 5.87 18.11 -9.35
C THR A 120 6.97 19.11 -8.99
N THR A 121 8.19 18.63 -8.73
CA THR A 121 9.32 19.49 -8.33
C THR A 121 10.42 19.46 -9.38
N GLU A 122 10.81 20.63 -9.88
CA GLU A 122 11.96 20.84 -10.76
C GLU A 122 13.05 21.64 -10.07
N THR A 123 14.30 21.21 -10.25
CA THR A 123 15.45 21.82 -9.60
C THR A 123 16.47 22.32 -10.64
N LYS A 124 16.87 23.59 -10.56
CA LYS A 124 17.85 24.20 -11.48
C LYS A 124 18.98 24.89 -10.71
N THR A 125 20.23 24.64 -11.13
CA THR A 125 21.40 25.33 -10.56
C THR A 125 21.51 26.74 -11.13
N THR A 126 21.73 27.72 -10.24
CA THR A 126 21.89 29.14 -10.59
C THR A 126 23.36 29.46 -10.86
N ALA A 127 23.63 30.55 -11.59
CA ALA A 127 24.99 30.98 -11.97
C ALA A 127 25.93 31.22 -10.76
N GLY A 128 25.40 31.44 -9.56
CA GLY A 128 26.15 31.59 -8.32
C GLY A 128 26.31 30.32 -7.48
N GLY A 129 26.01 29.13 -8.04
CA GLY A 129 26.11 27.85 -7.33
C GLY A 129 24.94 27.56 -6.37
N GLY A 130 23.98 28.47 -6.21
CA GLY A 130 22.72 28.21 -5.52
C GLY A 130 21.77 27.32 -6.34
N GLU A 131 20.67 26.92 -5.76
CA GLU A 131 19.64 26.10 -6.39
C GLU A 131 18.29 26.81 -6.35
N LYS A 132 17.58 26.76 -7.47
CA LYS A 132 16.20 27.21 -7.60
C LYS A 132 15.32 25.98 -7.75
N THR A 133 14.46 25.75 -6.77
CA THR A 133 13.46 24.68 -6.76
C THR A 133 12.11 25.29 -7.11
N VAL A 134 11.47 24.73 -8.13
CA VAL A 134 10.13 25.13 -8.59
C VAL A 134 9.22 23.94 -8.33
N THR A 135 8.25 24.10 -7.44
CA THR A 135 7.24 23.08 -7.16
C THR A 135 5.92 23.53 -7.75
N THR A 136 5.37 22.73 -8.65
CA THR A 136 4.04 22.93 -9.25
C THR A 136 3.07 21.97 -8.59
N TYR A 137 2.01 22.52 -8.01
CA TYR A 137 0.90 21.78 -7.43
C TYR A 137 -0.26 21.77 -8.42
N GLU A 138 -0.76 20.59 -8.76
CA GLU A 138 -1.93 20.42 -9.61
C GLU A 138 -3.04 19.72 -8.83
N TYR A 139 -4.28 20.20 -9.00
CA TYR A 139 -5.44 19.63 -8.33
C TYR A 139 -6.38 18.97 -9.31
N LYS A 140 -6.71 17.70 -9.06
CA LYS A 140 -7.69 16.96 -9.86
C LYS A 140 -8.55 16.07 -8.98
N LYS A 141 -9.78 15.82 -9.41
CA LYS A 141 -10.62 14.81 -8.75
C LYS A 141 -10.28 13.42 -9.27
N ASP A 142 -10.14 12.49 -8.35
CA ASP A 142 -9.83 11.09 -8.65
C ASP A 142 -10.52 10.16 -7.65
N TRP A 143 -10.69 8.90 -8.03
CA TRP A 143 -11.23 7.87 -7.13
C TRP A 143 -10.15 7.44 -6.14
N SER A 144 -10.48 7.44 -4.85
CA SER A 144 -9.61 6.91 -3.81
C SER A 144 -10.41 6.03 -2.84
N SER A 145 -9.84 4.88 -2.47
CA SER A 145 -10.39 3.97 -1.46
C SER A 145 -10.20 4.45 -0.02
N TYR A 146 -9.51 5.59 0.16
CA TYR A 146 -9.21 6.21 1.45
C TYR A 146 -9.57 7.70 1.41
N PRO A 147 -9.94 8.31 2.56
CA PRO A 147 -10.09 9.76 2.62
C PRO A 147 -8.75 10.45 2.36
N ILE A 148 -8.74 11.46 1.49
CA ILE A 148 -7.60 12.33 1.25
C ILE A 148 -7.82 13.59 2.10
N ASP A 149 -6.92 13.81 3.05
CA ASP A 149 -6.95 14.99 3.92
C ASP A 149 -6.60 16.26 3.14
N SER A 150 -7.63 16.94 2.64
CA SER A 150 -7.46 18.20 1.90
C SER A 150 -6.98 19.36 2.77
N SER A 151 -7.00 19.25 4.11
CA SER A 151 -6.43 20.29 4.98
C SER A 151 -4.90 20.36 4.91
N SER A 152 -4.29 19.28 4.43
CA SER A 152 -2.85 19.18 4.17
C SER A 152 -2.44 19.68 2.77
N PHE A 153 -3.41 20.08 1.94
CA PHE A 153 -3.10 20.66 0.62
C PHE A 153 -2.40 22.00 0.77
N SER A 154 -1.53 22.29 -0.19
CA SER A 154 -0.77 23.55 -0.27
C SER A 154 -1.70 24.73 -0.55
N TYR A 155 -2.73 24.53 -1.37
CA TYR A 155 -3.79 25.49 -1.69
C TYR A 155 -5.17 24.82 -1.54
N PRO A 156 -5.69 24.71 -0.29
CA PRO A 156 -6.92 23.96 0.00
C PRO A 156 -8.20 24.69 -0.45
N GLU A 157 -8.16 26.02 -0.59
CA GLU A 157 -9.31 26.81 -1.01
C GLU A 157 -9.83 26.35 -2.39
N GLY A 158 -11.09 25.92 -2.46
CA GLY A 158 -11.69 25.36 -3.68
C GLY A 158 -11.45 23.85 -3.90
N HIS A 159 -10.58 23.22 -3.09
CA HIS A 159 -10.18 21.81 -3.19
C HIS A 159 -10.52 20.99 -1.94
N GLU A 160 -11.53 21.42 -1.19
CA GLU A 160 -11.95 20.76 0.05
C GLU A 160 -12.61 19.40 -0.19
N ASN A 161 -12.16 18.39 0.55
CA ASN A 161 -12.77 17.07 0.58
C ASN A 161 -13.68 16.94 1.80
N PRO A 162 -14.94 16.54 1.62
CA PRO A 162 -15.80 16.20 2.74
C PRO A 162 -15.29 14.92 3.44
N PRO A 163 -15.70 14.66 4.69
CA PRO A 163 -15.41 13.41 5.36
C PRO A 163 -15.98 12.23 4.55
N MET A 164 -15.21 11.14 4.44
CA MET A 164 -15.64 9.94 3.75
C MET A 164 -16.67 9.18 4.61
N PRO A 165 -17.94 9.05 4.16
CA PRO A 165 -19.02 8.57 5.02
C PRO A 165 -19.01 7.05 5.24
N TYR A 166 -18.38 6.30 4.35
CA TYR A 166 -18.37 4.84 4.36
C TYR A 166 -16.95 4.31 4.17
N GLN A 167 -16.66 3.17 4.78
CA GLN A 167 -15.38 2.48 4.67
C GLN A 167 -15.57 1.12 4.01
N SER A 168 -14.50 0.61 3.40
CA SER A 168 -14.49 -0.77 2.91
C SER A 168 -14.57 -1.73 4.09
N ALA A 169 -15.24 -2.86 3.90
CA ALA A 169 -15.46 -3.85 4.95
C ALA A 169 -15.32 -5.27 4.39
N GLU A 170 -15.04 -6.21 5.29
CA GLU A 170 -14.92 -7.62 4.98
C GLU A 170 -15.63 -8.45 6.04
N LEU A 171 -16.44 -9.40 5.59
CA LEU A 171 -17.07 -10.42 6.42
C LEU A 171 -16.59 -11.79 5.97
N LEU A 172 -16.30 -12.66 6.94
CA LEU A 172 -15.89 -14.04 6.75
C LEU A 172 -16.86 -14.95 7.47
N THR A 173 -17.16 -16.09 6.86
CA THR A 173 -17.90 -17.18 7.49
C THR A 173 -17.12 -17.71 8.70
N GLU A 174 -17.77 -18.03 9.82
CA GLU A 174 -17.09 -18.64 10.96
C GLU A 174 -16.75 -20.12 10.71
N LYS A 175 -17.49 -20.75 9.79
CA LYS A 175 -17.36 -22.17 9.44
C LYS A 175 -17.39 -22.33 7.92
N ALA A 176 -16.47 -23.14 7.38
CA ALA A 176 -16.29 -23.41 5.96
C ALA A 176 -16.04 -24.90 5.71
#